data_AF-A0A1C5SIQ0-F1
#
_entry.id   AF-A0A1C5SIQ0-F1
#
_cell.length_a   1.000
_cell.length_b   1.000
_cell.length_c   1.000
_cell.angle_alpha   90.00
_cell.angle_beta   90.00
_cell.angle_gamma   90.00
#
_symmetry.space_group_name_H-M   'P 1'
#
loop_
_entity.id
_entity.type
_entity.pdbx_description
1 polymer ?
#
loop_
_entity_poly.entity_id
_entity_poly.type
_entity_poly.pdbx_seq_one_letter_code
_entity_poly.pdbx_strand_id
1 'polypeptide(L)'
;MTIKKLTAAVLAGAVVLLTACSDSDSGSGKKSMKKDYYTIGETWTVDGQWSLTVTGVTETAERNEYADENPAAVYIVDYEYTNIGYEDEDGIAKGIFFDMEDTIIDSNGVMGYSYPGDVARNPNEAPIGSTCKAQACIGVDNAGDFRITESHYDSDGDEHSATFLIEVGGSSADEKSDSAAQPTETTTTTTAEATTTKPVTTLAPYDIYDDTVYANDLIYETADDIFAELGDDFSMDFISVGQENIIAVENDDVYPNTKIGFYTMDIQNIGTLDFPYAIHVTPGGYITEGVQVGMTYNELKAICPSLEGATLDGGTFGPTAWINIDGNAWGIEFDVSQADRERLGMAVGVAVDLSELNPKSTLGYYISSLS
;
A
#
# COMPACT_ATOMS: atom_id res chain seq x y z
N MET A 1 -6.50 -11.90 42.85
CA MET A 1 -7.31 -10.86 43.51
C MET A 1 -7.21 -9.63 42.62
N THR A 2 -8.22 -9.03 42.01
CA THR A 2 -9.68 -9.08 42.17
C THR A 2 -10.27 -8.70 40.82
N ILE A 3 -11.29 -9.45 40.39
CA ILE A 3 -12.01 -9.29 39.12
C ILE A 3 -12.86 -8.01 39.14
N LYS A 4 -12.84 -7.23 38.06
CA LYS A 4 -13.96 -6.35 37.66
C LYS A 4 -14.40 -6.72 36.25
N LYS A 5 -15.66 -7.18 36.14
CA LYS A 5 -16.41 -7.42 34.91
C LYS A 5 -17.11 -6.12 34.45
N LEU A 6 -17.66 -6.18 33.23
CA LEU A 6 -18.67 -5.33 32.54
C LEU A 6 -18.09 -4.36 31.50
N THR A 7 -18.54 -4.26 30.24
CA THR A 7 -19.67 -4.89 29.50
C THR A 7 -19.38 -4.81 27.99
N ALA A 8 -19.70 -5.84 27.22
CA ALA A 8 -19.78 -5.80 25.76
C ALA A 8 -21.11 -5.17 25.32
N ALA A 9 -21.06 -4.24 24.36
CA ALA A 9 -22.24 -3.73 23.67
C ALA A 9 -22.22 -4.27 22.23
N VAL A 10 -23.19 -5.14 21.93
CA VAL A 10 -23.52 -5.61 20.59
C VAL A 10 -24.25 -4.46 19.88
N LEU A 11 -23.73 -3.96 18.75
CA LEU A 11 -24.48 -3.09 17.86
C LEU A 11 -25.03 -3.93 16.70
N ALA A 12 -26.30 -4.29 16.80
CA ALA A 12 -27.11 -4.76 15.69
C ALA A 12 -27.66 -3.54 14.93
N GLY A 13 -27.54 -3.55 13.61
CA GLY A 13 -28.11 -2.52 12.75
C GLY A 13 -29.65 -2.52 12.73
N ALA A 14 -30.25 -1.33 12.69
CA ALA A 14 -31.53 -1.09 12.04
C ALA A 14 -31.80 0.41 11.82
N VAL A 15 -32.43 0.67 10.69
CA VAL A 15 -32.80 1.91 10.00
C VAL A 15 -33.75 2.84 10.79
N VAL A 16 -33.43 4.14 10.72
CA VAL A 16 -34.22 5.41 10.77
C VAL A 16 -35.64 5.42 11.39
N LEU A 17 -35.85 6.36 12.33
CA LEU A 17 -37.04 7.24 12.39
C LEU A 17 -36.76 8.49 13.25
N LEU A 18 -36.97 9.67 12.67
CA LEU A 18 -36.94 10.99 13.31
C LEU A 18 -38.12 11.15 14.28
N THR A 19 -37.86 11.63 15.51
CA THR A 19 -38.79 12.50 16.26
C THR A 19 -38.03 13.35 17.26
N ALA A 20 -38.29 14.66 17.22
CA ALA A 20 -37.78 15.67 18.14
C ALA A 20 -38.59 15.72 19.44
N CYS A 21 -37.93 16.06 20.55
CA CYS A 21 -38.35 17.06 21.56
C CYS A 21 -37.37 17.12 22.75
N SER A 22 -36.85 18.32 23.03
CA SER A 22 -36.58 19.00 24.33
C SER A 22 -36.49 18.18 25.63
N ASP A 23 -35.61 18.44 26.60
CA ASP A 23 -35.07 19.72 27.09
C ASP A 23 -33.89 19.51 28.09
N SER A 24 -32.93 20.44 28.03
CA SER A 24 -32.29 21.18 29.14
C SER A 24 -31.27 20.56 30.14
N ASP A 25 -30.02 21.03 29.94
CA ASP A 25 -29.08 21.65 30.91
C ASP A 25 -27.96 20.81 31.56
N SER A 26 -26.71 21.00 31.11
CA SER A 26 -25.68 21.78 31.85
C SER A 26 -24.24 21.56 31.34
N GLY A 27 -23.57 22.65 30.98
CA GLY A 27 -22.18 22.91 31.41
C GLY A 27 -20.98 22.23 30.71
N SER A 28 -20.37 23.01 29.82
CA SER A 28 -18.91 23.16 29.60
C SER A 28 -18.16 22.18 28.67
N GLY A 29 -17.33 22.79 27.82
CA GLY A 29 -16.44 22.14 26.86
C GLY A 29 -16.91 22.37 25.42
N LYS A 30 -16.47 23.46 24.78
CA LYS A 30 -16.40 23.48 23.31
C LYS A 30 -15.37 22.41 22.92
N LYS A 31 -15.81 21.17 22.78
CA LYS A 31 -15.10 20.19 21.96
C LYS A 31 -15.13 20.78 20.55
N SER A 32 -13.96 21.15 20.04
CA SER A 32 -13.77 21.37 18.62
C SER A 32 -14.33 20.13 17.91
N MET A 33 -15.38 20.28 17.10
CA MET A 33 -15.80 19.17 16.25
C MET A 33 -14.65 18.92 15.28
N LYS A 34 -14.06 17.72 15.31
CA LYS A 34 -13.13 17.27 14.26
C LYS A 34 -13.88 17.45 12.93
N LYS A 35 -13.26 18.14 11.99
CA LYS A 35 -13.82 18.31 10.65
C LYS A 35 -13.67 16.97 9.92
N ASP A 36 -14.76 16.46 9.37
CA ASP A 36 -14.78 15.11 8.78
C ASP A 36 -14.05 15.02 7.43
N TYR A 37 -13.88 16.14 6.72
CA TYR A 37 -13.20 16.22 5.43
C TYR A 37 -12.82 17.67 5.06
N TYR A 38 -11.87 17.82 4.12
CA TYR A 38 -11.44 19.09 3.53
C TYR A 38 -11.90 19.18 2.07
N THR A 39 -12.18 20.37 1.57
CA THR A 39 -12.48 20.62 0.14
C THR A 39 -11.37 21.43 -0.51
N ILE A 40 -11.39 21.59 -1.83
CA ILE A 40 -10.40 22.39 -2.57
C ILE A 40 -10.31 23.81 -1.97
N GLY A 41 -9.10 24.25 -1.65
CA GLY A 41 -8.79 25.53 -1.02
C GLY A 41 -8.82 25.50 0.51
N GLU A 42 -9.25 24.39 1.13
CA GLU A 42 -9.19 24.22 2.58
C GLU A 42 -7.91 23.52 3.00
N THR A 43 -7.28 24.08 4.03
CA THR A 43 -5.99 23.60 4.54
C THR A 43 -6.19 22.66 5.71
N TRP A 44 -5.63 21.46 5.62
CA TRP A 44 -5.36 20.61 6.78
C TRP A 44 -4.09 21.10 7.46
N THR A 45 -4.14 21.33 8.76
CA THR A 45 -2.98 21.74 9.56
C THR A 45 -2.83 20.82 10.76
N VAL A 46 -1.64 20.27 10.93
CA VAL A 46 -1.20 19.62 12.16
C VAL A 46 -0.33 20.62 12.89
N ASP A 47 -0.82 21.09 14.04
CA ASP A 47 -0.23 22.21 14.78
C ASP A 47 1.25 21.96 15.08
N GLY A 48 2.12 22.85 14.58
CA GLY A 48 3.56 22.77 14.78
C GLY A 48 4.31 21.86 13.80
N GLN A 49 3.61 21.03 13.02
CA GLN A 49 4.24 20.01 12.19
C GLN A 49 4.15 20.41 10.70
N TRP A 50 2.95 20.47 10.12
CA TRP A 50 2.75 20.82 8.71
C TRP A 50 1.37 21.38 8.38
N SER A 51 1.25 21.88 7.16
CA SER A 51 -0.04 22.14 6.52
C SER A 51 -0.07 21.58 5.11
N LEU A 52 -1.20 21.04 4.69
CA LEU A 52 -1.45 20.52 3.34
C LEU A 52 -2.77 21.09 2.79
N THR A 53 -2.76 21.55 1.54
CA THR A 53 -3.94 22.11 0.85
C THR A 53 -4.02 21.57 -0.56
N VAL A 54 -5.16 20.99 -0.95
CA VAL A 54 -5.48 20.78 -2.37
C VAL A 54 -5.97 22.11 -2.94
N THR A 55 -5.27 22.64 -3.93
CA THR A 55 -5.49 23.96 -4.52
C THR A 55 -6.30 23.93 -5.80
N GLY A 56 -6.35 22.79 -6.49
CA GLY A 56 -7.11 22.63 -7.72
C GLY A 56 -7.12 21.20 -8.23
N VAL A 57 -8.00 20.96 -9.20
CA VAL A 57 -8.05 19.71 -9.97
C VAL A 57 -8.36 20.05 -11.41
N THR A 58 -7.67 19.40 -12.34
CA THR A 58 -7.90 19.53 -13.78
C THR A 58 -8.04 18.16 -14.41
N GLU A 59 -9.14 17.91 -15.13
CA GLU A 59 -9.25 16.72 -15.98
C GLU A 59 -8.37 16.89 -17.23
N THR A 60 -7.59 15.87 -17.56
CA THR A 60 -6.81 15.84 -18.80
C THR A 60 -7.29 14.77 -19.76
N ALA A 61 -7.24 15.09 -21.05
CA ALA A 61 -7.47 14.13 -22.13
C ALA A 61 -6.19 13.38 -22.52
N GLU A 62 -5.04 13.76 -21.98
CA GLU A 62 -3.76 13.10 -22.23
C GLU A 62 -3.78 11.68 -21.63
N ARG A 63 -3.25 10.73 -22.40
CA ARG A 63 -3.15 9.32 -22.01
C ARG A 63 -1.76 8.83 -22.41
N ASN A 64 -1.14 8.09 -21.51
CA ASN A 64 0.15 7.48 -21.75
C ASN A 64 -0.05 6.19 -22.54
N GLU A 65 0.53 6.12 -23.75
CA GLU A 65 0.44 4.95 -24.63
C GLU A 65 1.20 3.72 -24.11
N TYR A 66 2.07 3.93 -23.12
CA TYR A 66 2.85 2.90 -22.45
C TYR A 66 2.25 2.48 -21.11
N ALA A 67 1.17 3.12 -20.65
CA ALA A 67 0.45 2.68 -19.46
C ALA A 67 -0.37 1.41 -19.77
N ASP A 68 -0.32 0.44 -18.86
CA ASP A 68 -1.12 -0.77 -18.97
C ASP A 68 -2.59 -0.48 -18.58
N GLU A 69 -2.81 0.56 -17.79
CA GLU A 69 -4.11 1.03 -17.33
C GLU A 69 -4.77 1.99 -18.32
N ASN A 70 -6.09 1.84 -18.49
CA ASN A 70 -6.90 2.70 -19.34
C ASN A 70 -8.05 3.36 -18.55
N PRO A 71 -7.73 4.33 -17.68
CA PRO A 71 -8.72 5.00 -16.82
C PRO A 71 -9.81 5.70 -17.64
N ALA A 72 -11.02 5.72 -17.08
CA ALA A 72 -12.13 6.50 -17.63
C ALA A 72 -11.82 8.00 -17.61
N ALA A 73 -11.20 8.49 -16.52
CA ALA A 73 -10.72 9.87 -16.42
C ALA A 73 -9.33 9.92 -15.77
N VAL A 74 -8.53 10.90 -16.20
CA VAL A 74 -7.24 11.22 -15.60
C VAL A 74 -7.32 12.64 -15.06
N TYR A 75 -6.95 12.82 -13.81
CA TYR A 75 -6.96 14.11 -13.13
C TYR A 75 -5.55 14.50 -12.72
N ILE A 76 -5.23 15.78 -12.94
CA ILE A 76 -4.07 16.43 -12.34
C ILE A 76 -4.56 17.18 -11.11
N VAL A 77 -4.10 16.75 -9.93
CA VAL A 77 -4.44 17.38 -8.65
C VAL A 77 -3.33 18.35 -8.28
N ASP A 78 -3.65 19.64 -8.19
CA ASP A 78 -2.72 20.68 -7.75
C ASP A 78 -2.78 20.81 -6.23
N TYR A 79 -1.66 20.69 -5.54
CA TYR A 79 -1.61 20.81 -4.09
C TYR A 79 -0.34 21.50 -3.60
N GLU A 80 -0.38 21.98 -2.37
CA GLU A 80 0.79 22.53 -1.70
C GLU A 80 0.85 22.10 -0.24
N TYR A 81 2.06 21.85 0.23
CA TYR A 81 2.33 21.56 1.63
C TYR A 81 3.48 22.39 2.17
N THR A 82 3.39 22.76 3.44
CA THR A 82 4.40 23.55 4.14
C THR A 82 4.88 22.76 5.35
N ASN A 83 6.19 22.60 5.46
CA ASN A 83 6.80 22.11 6.69
C ASN A 83 6.82 23.26 7.71
N ILE A 84 5.98 23.17 8.74
CA ILE A 84 5.90 24.18 9.80
C ILE A 84 6.98 23.92 10.86
N GLY A 85 7.24 22.64 11.15
CA GLY A 85 8.22 22.20 12.14
C GLY A 85 8.40 20.69 12.22
N TYR A 86 7.96 19.94 11.19
CA TYR A 86 8.20 18.51 11.08
C TYR A 86 9.71 18.22 10.97
N GLU A 87 10.17 17.37 11.87
CA GLU A 87 11.49 16.76 11.89
C GLU A 87 11.30 15.24 11.77
N ASP A 88 12.04 14.62 10.86
CA ASP A 88 12.18 13.17 10.84
C ASP A 88 13.15 12.77 11.96
N GLU A 89 12.66 11.98 12.93
CA GLU A 89 13.44 11.58 14.11
C GLU A 89 14.70 10.79 13.71
N ASP A 90 14.61 9.99 12.64
CA ASP A 90 15.71 9.19 12.13
C ASP A 90 16.67 9.97 11.22
N GLY A 91 16.28 11.20 10.82
CA GLY A 91 17.06 12.09 9.98
C GLY A 91 17.36 11.56 8.57
N ILE A 92 16.55 10.61 8.11
CA ILE A 92 16.60 10.01 6.77
C ILE A 92 16.00 10.97 5.76
N ALA A 93 14.78 11.45 6.04
CA ALA A 93 14.13 12.52 5.31
C ALA A 93 14.65 13.89 5.79
N LYS A 94 14.88 14.80 4.83
CA LYS A 94 15.38 16.17 5.10
C LYS A 94 14.27 17.20 5.16
N GLY A 95 13.02 16.73 5.18
CA GLY A 95 11.82 17.56 5.18
C GLY A 95 10.58 16.71 4.99
N ILE A 96 9.41 17.34 5.09
CA ILE A 96 8.14 16.65 4.88
C ILE A 96 7.87 16.42 3.40
N PHE A 97 7.18 15.33 3.07
CA PHE A 97 6.85 14.95 1.70
C PHE A 97 5.39 14.46 1.63
N PHE A 98 4.68 14.84 0.57
CA PHE A 98 3.34 14.34 0.24
C PHE A 98 3.27 14.13 -1.27
N ASP A 99 2.78 12.98 -1.73
CA ASP A 99 2.61 12.66 -3.16
C ASP A 99 1.14 12.71 -3.63
N MET A 100 0.16 12.62 -2.73
CA MET A 100 -1.29 12.66 -3.06
C MET A 100 -1.77 11.53 -3.97
N GLU A 101 -1.09 10.38 -3.96
CA GLU A 101 -1.33 9.28 -4.91
C GLU A 101 -1.73 7.95 -4.24
N ASP A 102 -1.75 7.88 -2.91
CA ASP A 102 -1.94 6.63 -2.16
C ASP A 102 -3.40 6.16 -2.08
N THR A 103 -4.28 6.96 -1.45
CA THR A 103 -5.67 6.53 -1.17
C THR A 103 -6.68 7.34 -1.95
N ILE A 104 -6.85 7.02 -3.23
CA ILE A 104 -7.81 7.66 -4.14
C ILE A 104 -9.07 6.79 -4.22
N ILE A 105 -10.24 7.35 -3.93
CA ILE A 105 -11.52 6.65 -4.05
C ILE A 105 -12.47 7.48 -4.91
N ASP A 106 -12.90 6.94 -6.04
CA ASP A 106 -13.84 7.62 -6.93
C ASP A 106 -15.26 7.70 -6.36
N SER A 107 -16.13 8.44 -7.05
CA SER A 107 -17.53 8.65 -6.64
C SER A 107 -18.36 7.36 -6.49
N ASN A 108 -17.94 6.26 -7.11
CA ASN A 108 -18.60 4.96 -7.00
C ASN A 108 -17.98 4.07 -5.92
N GLY A 109 -16.94 4.54 -5.23
CA GLY A 109 -16.25 3.79 -4.20
C GLY A 109 -15.17 2.84 -4.74
N VAL A 110 -14.77 2.99 -6.01
CA VAL A 110 -13.70 2.20 -6.63
C VAL A 110 -12.37 2.91 -6.41
N MET A 111 -11.31 2.13 -6.16
CA MET A 111 -9.97 2.67 -5.95
C MET A 111 -9.44 3.28 -7.25
N GLY A 112 -8.96 4.51 -7.17
CA GLY A 112 -8.13 5.12 -8.21
C GLY A 112 -6.67 4.71 -8.04
N TYR A 113 -5.79 5.32 -8.82
CA TYR A 113 -4.36 4.98 -8.83
C TYR A 113 -3.51 6.15 -9.29
N SER A 114 -2.23 6.15 -8.90
CA SER A 114 -1.21 6.94 -9.59
C SER A 114 -1.21 6.57 -11.08
N TYR A 115 -1.29 7.58 -11.93
CA TYR A 115 -1.27 7.41 -13.38
C TYR A 115 0.01 8.03 -13.92
N PRO A 116 0.80 7.32 -14.76
CA PRO A 116 2.08 7.80 -15.26
C PRO A 116 1.89 8.85 -16.37
N GLY A 117 1.34 10.02 -16.00
CA GLY A 117 1.16 11.18 -16.87
C GLY A 117 2.13 12.30 -16.53
N ASP A 118 2.26 13.25 -17.46
CA ASP A 118 3.17 14.37 -17.30
C ASP A 118 2.61 15.39 -16.29
N VAL A 119 3.37 15.63 -15.21
CA VAL A 119 3.11 16.71 -14.26
C VAL A 119 4.14 17.83 -14.42
N ALA A 120 3.72 19.08 -14.24
CA ALA A 120 4.62 20.24 -14.34
C ALA A 120 5.45 20.44 -13.05
N ARG A 121 5.01 19.88 -11.92
CA ARG A 121 5.64 20.07 -10.61
C ARG A 121 5.61 18.76 -9.82
N ASN A 122 6.75 18.10 -9.66
CA ASN A 122 6.86 16.90 -8.84
C ASN A 122 6.93 17.27 -7.34
N PRO A 123 6.41 16.41 -6.45
CA PRO A 123 6.64 16.54 -5.02
C PRO A 123 8.12 16.38 -4.66
N ASN A 124 8.52 16.96 -3.53
CA ASN A 124 9.88 16.91 -3.03
C ASN A 124 9.90 17.27 -1.54
N GLU A 125 10.88 16.76 -0.79
CA GLU A 125 11.01 17.06 0.62
C GLU A 125 11.10 18.58 0.87
N ALA A 126 10.20 19.09 1.71
CA ALA A 126 10.18 20.50 2.11
C ALA A 126 10.85 20.66 3.49
N PRO A 127 12.01 21.36 3.57
CA PRO A 127 12.63 21.68 4.85
C PRO A 127 11.74 22.61 5.70
N ILE A 128 11.96 22.61 7.01
CA ILE A 128 11.24 23.46 7.96
C ILE A 128 11.22 24.93 7.49
N GLY A 129 10.03 25.52 7.49
CA GLY A 129 9.76 26.88 7.04
C GLY A 129 9.61 27.05 5.53
N SER A 130 9.64 25.96 4.75
CA SER A 130 9.48 25.97 3.30
C SER A 130 8.17 25.34 2.84
N THR A 131 7.69 25.78 1.68
CA THR A 131 6.48 25.25 1.02
C THR A 131 6.86 24.57 -0.29
N CYS A 132 6.35 23.36 -0.51
CA CYS A 132 6.37 22.69 -1.80
C CYS A 132 5.01 22.89 -2.49
N LYS A 133 5.03 23.20 -3.80
CA LYS A 133 3.84 23.18 -4.67
C LYS A 133 4.03 22.06 -5.66
N ALA A 134 3.15 21.08 -5.65
CA ALA A 134 3.28 19.84 -6.41
C ALA A 134 1.99 19.52 -7.17
N GLN A 135 2.07 18.49 -8.00
CA GLN A 135 0.98 17.93 -8.78
C GLN A 135 1.05 16.41 -8.71
N ALA A 136 -0.11 15.79 -8.52
CA ALA A 136 -0.31 14.36 -8.61
C ALA A 136 -1.09 14.05 -9.88
N CYS A 137 -0.71 12.98 -10.57
CA CYS A 137 -1.42 12.51 -11.75
C CYS A 137 -2.13 11.22 -11.41
N ILE A 138 -3.46 11.24 -11.41
CA ILE A 138 -4.27 10.12 -10.94
C ILE A 138 -5.22 9.61 -12.03
N GLY A 139 -5.43 8.31 -12.06
CA GLY A 139 -6.42 7.62 -12.89
C GLY A 139 -7.59 7.15 -12.05
N VAL A 140 -8.81 7.31 -12.57
CA VAL A 140 -10.02 6.71 -11.99
C VAL A 140 -10.85 6.01 -13.06
N ASP A 141 -11.52 4.93 -12.66
CA ASP A 141 -12.36 4.14 -13.56
C ASP A 141 -13.79 4.67 -13.66
N ASN A 142 -14.20 5.57 -12.76
CA ASN A 142 -15.45 6.31 -12.86
C ASN A 142 -15.17 7.82 -12.79
N ALA A 143 -15.34 8.50 -13.93
CA ALA A 143 -15.18 9.95 -14.03
C ALA A 143 -16.15 10.69 -13.10
N GLY A 144 -15.70 11.79 -12.51
CA GLY A 144 -16.46 12.61 -11.58
C GLY A 144 -15.68 12.87 -10.30
N ASP A 145 -16.42 13.26 -9.26
CA ASP A 145 -15.84 13.56 -7.96
C ASP A 145 -15.12 12.34 -7.37
N PHE A 146 -14.11 12.62 -6.55
CA PHE A 146 -13.35 11.59 -5.85
C PHE A 146 -12.89 12.14 -4.50
N ARG A 147 -12.31 11.27 -3.68
CA ARG A 147 -11.62 11.68 -2.46
C ARG A 147 -10.21 11.14 -2.43
N ILE A 148 -9.32 11.88 -1.79
CA ILE A 148 -7.96 11.44 -1.48
C ILE A 148 -7.82 11.43 0.05
N THR A 149 -7.24 10.38 0.62
CA THR A 149 -6.89 10.36 2.05
C THR A 149 -5.39 10.30 2.21
N GLU A 150 -4.85 11.29 2.90
CA GLU A 150 -3.45 11.36 3.27
C GLU A 150 -3.29 11.00 4.73
N SER A 151 -2.27 10.20 5.02
CA SER A 151 -1.81 9.87 6.37
C SER A 151 -0.33 10.19 6.47
N HIS A 152 0.07 10.85 7.54
CA HIS A 152 1.48 11.16 7.80
C HIS A 152 1.75 11.16 9.29
N TYR A 153 2.88 10.59 9.69
CA TYR A 153 3.35 10.60 11.08
C TYR A 153 4.01 11.93 11.40
N ASP A 154 3.80 12.39 12.62
CA ASP A 154 4.46 13.60 13.08
C ASP A 154 5.81 13.34 13.75
N SER A 155 6.49 14.42 14.16
CA SER A 155 7.82 14.33 14.76
C SER A 155 7.84 13.59 16.10
N ASP A 156 6.67 13.34 16.70
CA ASP A 156 6.50 12.56 17.94
C ASP A 156 6.04 11.12 17.63
N GLY A 157 5.90 10.76 16.35
CA GLY A 157 5.42 9.45 15.90
C GLY A 157 3.90 9.28 15.94
N ASP A 158 3.13 10.35 16.16
CA ASP A 158 1.67 10.29 16.12
C ASP A 158 1.18 10.36 14.67
N GLU A 159 0.35 9.40 14.23
CA GLU A 159 -0.26 9.45 12.90
C GLU A 159 -1.37 10.51 12.85
N HIS A 160 -1.32 11.36 11.84
CA HIS A 160 -2.41 12.27 11.50
C HIS A 160 -2.89 11.99 10.08
N SER A 161 -4.21 12.04 9.90
CA SER A 161 -4.81 11.83 8.59
C SER A 161 -5.85 12.89 8.23
N ALA A 162 -6.00 13.11 6.92
CA ALA A 162 -7.00 13.99 6.34
C ALA A 162 -7.55 13.44 5.03
N THR A 163 -8.88 13.45 4.93
CA THR A 163 -9.58 13.17 3.67
C THR A 163 -9.95 14.48 2.98
N PHE A 164 -9.56 14.61 1.71
CA PHE A 164 -9.94 15.70 0.81
C PHE A 164 -11.03 15.21 -0.14
N LEU A 165 -12.17 15.89 -0.18
CA LEU A 165 -13.23 15.70 -1.18
C LEU A 165 -12.96 16.65 -2.36
N ILE A 166 -12.78 16.06 -3.54
CA ILE A 166 -12.41 16.77 -4.75
C ILE A 166 -13.62 16.79 -5.70
N GLU A 167 -14.27 17.95 -5.77
CA GLU A 167 -15.40 18.18 -6.68
C GLU A 167 -14.89 18.60 -8.06
N VAL A 168 -15.11 17.77 -9.07
CA VAL A 168 -14.60 18.01 -10.43
C VAL A 168 -15.58 18.93 -11.16
N GLY A 169 -15.12 20.13 -11.51
CA GLY A 169 -15.95 21.16 -12.16
C GLY A 169 -16.51 22.23 -11.20
N GLY A 170 -16.14 22.18 -9.92
CA GLY A 170 -16.36 23.26 -8.95
C GLY A 170 -15.30 24.36 -9.10
N SER A 171 -15.73 25.59 -9.42
CA SER A 171 -14.86 26.77 -9.40
C SER A 171 -14.38 27.03 -7.97
N SER A 172 -13.07 27.05 -7.73
CA SER A 172 -12.52 27.78 -6.58
C SER A 172 -12.74 29.29 -6.80
N ALA A 173 -13.05 29.99 -5.71
CA ALA A 173 -13.10 31.44 -5.68
C ALA A 173 -11.66 32.00 -5.69
N ASP A 174 -11.53 33.16 -6.35
CA ASP A 174 -10.33 33.99 -6.49
C ASP A 174 -9.30 33.56 -7.56
N GLU A 175 -9.69 33.77 -8.81
CA GLU A 175 -8.77 34.01 -9.92
C GLU A 175 -7.85 35.21 -9.63
N LYS A 176 -6.53 35.00 -9.66
CA LYS A 176 -5.64 36.00 -10.26
C LYS A 176 -4.46 35.36 -10.99
N SER A 177 -4.63 35.34 -12.30
CA SER A 177 -3.63 35.27 -13.37
C SER A 177 -2.30 35.99 -13.05
N ASP A 178 -1.17 35.36 -13.38
CA ASP A 178 -0.24 36.00 -14.31
C ASP A 178 0.67 35.00 -15.05
N SER A 179 1.08 35.43 -16.24
CA SER A 179 1.58 34.65 -17.37
C SER A 179 3.12 34.69 -17.53
N ALA A 180 3.64 33.62 -18.15
CA ALA A 180 4.82 33.52 -19.01
C ALA A 180 6.25 33.68 -18.43
N ALA A 181 7.10 32.66 -18.66
CA ALA A 181 8.14 32.70 -19.70
C ALA A 181 9.01 31.42 -19.70
N GLN A 182 9.25 30.90 -20.91
CA GLN A 182 10.17 29.82 -21.29
C GLN A 182 11.66 30.25 -21.16
N PRO A 183 12.61 29.34 -20.92
CA PRO A 183 13.68 29.10 -21.93
C PRO A 183 14.12 27.61 -22.00
N THR A 184 14.19 26.99 -23.19
CA THR A 184 15.30 26.93 -24.17
C THR A 184 16.49 26.05 -23.74
N GLU A 185 16.63 24.91 -24.43
CA GLU A 185 17.69 23.91 -24.35
C GLU A 185 19.10 24.47 -24.62
N THR A 186 20.13 23.85 -24.03
CA THR A 186 21.47 23.77 -24.63
C THR A 186 22.18 22.50 -24.16
N THR A 187 22.42 21.60 -25.11
CA THR A 187 23.30 20.43 -24.99
C THR A 187 24.77 20.86 -24.92
N THR A 188 25.58 20.23 -24.07
CA THR A 188 27.04 20.15 -24.30
C THR A 188 27.59 18.81 -23.79
N THR A 189 28.15 18.04 -24.73
CA THR A 189 28.90 16.81 -24.51
C THR A 189 30.28 17.12 -23.92
N THR A 190 30.75 16.35 -22.93
CA THR A 190 32.19 16.17 -22.69
C THR A 190 32.46 14.78 -22.12
N THR A 191 33.30 14.03 -22.84
CA THR A 191 33.89 12.75 -22.46
C THR A 191 35.12 12.98 -21.58
N ALA A 192 35.28 12.20 -20.49
CA ALA A 192 36.59 11.90 -19.91
C ALA A 192 36.53 10.60 -19.09
N GLU A 193 37.36 9.61 -19.48
CA GLU A 193 37.74 8.46 -18.67
C GLU A 193 38.67 8.86 -17.53
N ALA A 194 38.60 8.19 -16.36
CA ALA A 194 39.78 7.72 -15.62
C ALA A 194 39.40 6.90 -14.36
N THR A 195 39.72 5.60 -14.43
CA THR A 195 40.34 4.72 -13.42
C THR A 195 39.86 4.68 -11.96
N THR A 196 39.38 3.48 -11.62
CA THR A 196 39.27 2.80 -10.33
C THR A 196 40.53 2.78 -9.46
N THR A 197 40.36 2.97 -8.14
CA THR A 197 40.90 2.10 -7.08
C THR A 197 40.02 2.21 -5.81
N LYS A 198 39.30 1.14 -5.45
CA LYS A 198 38.72 0.96 -4.09
C LYS A 198 39.74 0.19 -3.21
N PRO A 199 39.89 0.51 -1.92
CA PRO A 199 40.72 -0.29 -1.02
C PRO A 199 40.01 -1.62 -0.70
N VAL A 200 40.77 -2.71 -0.86
CA VAL A 200 40.41 -4.07 -0.46
C VAL A 200 40.61 -4.20 1.04
N THR A 201 39.58 -4.61 1.77
CA THR A 201 39.72 -5.15 3.12
C THR A 201 39.32 -6.62 3.06
N THR A 202 40.32 -7.49 3.18
CA THR A 202 40.15 -8.95 3.28
C THR A 202 39.67 -9.33 4.67
N LEU A 203 38.45 -9.87 4.76
CA LEU A 203 37.98 -10.63 5.91
C LEU A 203 38.16 -12.14 5.65
N ALA A 204 38.49 -12.86 6.72
CA ALA A 204 38.77 -14.30 6.74
C ALA A 204 37.50 -15.14 6.49
N PRO A 205 37.60 -16.44 6.17
CA PRO A 205 36.50 -17.23 5.64
C PRO A 205 35.52 -17.57 6.78
N TYR A 206 34.34 -16.95 6.75
CA TYR A 206 33.17 -17.47 7.46
C TYR A 206 32.57 -18.58 6.62
N ASP A 207 32.19 -19.67 7.28
CA ASP A 207 31.36 -20.71 6.69
C ASP A 207 30.16 -20.05 5.99
N ILE A 208 29.97 -20.35 4.71
CA ILE A 208 28.83 -19.86 3.94
C ILE A 208 27.62 -20.61 4.49
N TYR A 209 26.99 -20.05 5.51
CA TYR A 209 25.61 -20.39 5.82
C TYR A 209 24.77 -19.90 4.63
N ASP A 210 23.89 -20.77 4.17
CA ASP A 210 22.89 -20.39 3.18
C ASP A 210 21.90 -19.49 3.91
N ASP A 211 22.12 -18.18 3.84
CA ASP A 211 21.28 -17.15 4.47
C ASP A 211 19.93 -16.97 3.73
N THR A 212 19.51 -17.95 2.93
CA THR A 212 18.23 -17.92 2.21
C THR A 212 17.09 -18.11 3.19
N VAL A 213 16.21 -17.10 3.26
CA VAL A 213 14.96 -17.18 4.02
C VAL A 213 13.93 -18.00 3.25
N TYR A 214 13.38 -19.02 3.92
CA TYR A 214 12.29 -19.84 3.40
C TYR A 214 10.99 -19.52 4.17
N ALA A 215 10.00 -18.99 3.47
CA ALA A 215 8.74 -18.57 4.09
C ALA A 215 7.97 -19.71 4.79
N ASN A 216 8.19 -20.97 4.39
CA ASN A 216 7.59 -22.13 5.06
C ASN A 216 8.15 -22.38 6.47
N ASP A 217 9.40 -21.99 6.75
CA ASP A 217 9.98 -22.14 8.08
C ASP A 217 9.37 -21.13 9.06
N LEU A 218 9.06 -19.93 8.57
CA LEU A 218 8.44 -18.85 9.34
C LEU A 218 7.06 -19.21 9.90
N ILE A 219 6.36 -20.19 9.33
CA ILE A 219 5.05 -20.67 9.85
C ILE A 219 5.19 -21.20 11.29
N TYR A 220 6.37 -21.74 11.63
CA TYR A 220 6.65 -22.36 12.91
C TYR A 220 7.47 -21.47 13.86
N GLU A 221 7.95 -20.33 13.36
CA GLU A 221 8.62 -19.31 14.15
C GLU A 221 7.60 -18.62 15.07
N THR A 222 7.98 -18.36 16.32
CA THR A 222 7.11 -17.63 17.23
C THR A 222 7.12 -16.15 16.90
N ALA A 223 6.05 -15.42 17.23
CA ALA A 223 6.07 -13.96 17.07
C ALA A 223 7.28 -13.32 17.80
N ASP A 224 7.59 -13.80 19.02
CA ASP A 224 8.74 -13.31 19.79
C ASP A 224 10.07 -13.51 19.06
N ASP A 225 10.28 -14.66 18.40
CA ASP A 225 11.50 -14.94 17.64
C ASP A 225 11.57 -14.07 16.37
N ILE A 226 10.46 -13.94 15.65
CA ILE A 226 10.34 -13.07 14.46
C ILE A 226 10.66 -11.61 14.81
N PHE A 227 10.06 -11.09 15.88
CA PHE A 227 10.33 -9.72 16.34
C PHE A 227 11.74 -9.57 16.93
N ALA A 228 12.35 -10.63 17.47
CA ALA A 228 13.73 -10.58 17.92
C ALA A 228 14.71 -10.49 16.73
N GLU A 229 14.39 -11.08 15.58
CA GLU A 229 15.19 -10.98 14.35
C GLU A 229 14.98 -9.67 13.61
N LEU A 230 13.73 -9.21 13.50
CA LEU A 230 13.40 -7.88 12.94
C LEU A 230 13.98 -6.75 13.80
N GLY A 231 14.04 -6.94 15.12
CA GLY A 231 14.36 -5.89 16.06
C GLY A 231 13.32 -4.76 16.01
N ASP A 232 13.80 -3.53 16.02
CA ASP A 232 12.95 -2.33 15.91
C ASP A 232 12.80 -1.85 14.45
N ASP A 233 13.42 -2.55 13.50
CA ASP A 233 13.47 -2.19 12.08
C ASP A 233 12.53 -3.10 11.29
N PHE A 234 11.26 -2.75 11.20
CA PHE A 234 10.29 -3.40 10.34
C PHE A 234 9.18 -2.42 9.96
N SER A 235 8.67 -2.53 8.74
CA SER A 235 7.45 -1.84 8.35
C SER A 235 6.24 -2.72 8.66
N MET A 236 5.09 -2.07 8.77
CA MET A 236 3.81 -2.72 8.96
C MET A 236 2.90 -2.38 7.78
N ASP A 237 2.19 -3.37 7.28
CA ASP A 237 1.25 -3.23 6.16
C ASP A 237 0.00 -4.09 6.42
N PHE A 238 -0.99 -4.05 5.53
CA PHE A 238 -2.10 -4.98 5.51
C PHE A 238 -1.96 -5.97 4.38
N ILE A 239 -2.15 -7.26 4.69
CA ILE A 239 -2.24 -8.30 3.67
C ILE A 239 -3.62 -8.94 3.66
N SER A 240 -4.10 -9.28 2.46
CA SER A 240 -5.35 -10.00 2.25
C SER A 240 -5.23 -11.44 2.75
N VAL A 241 -6.22 -11.94 3.47
CA VAL A 241 -6.36 -13.35 3.86
C VAL A 241 -7.68 -13.93 3.34
N GLY A 242 -8.01 -13.59 2.10
CA GLY A 242 -9.24 -13.97 1.43
C GLY A 242 -10.22 -12.81 1.35
N GLN A 243 -11.21 -12.77 2.26
CA GLN A 243 -12.24 -11.70 2.30
C GLN A 243 -11.96 -10.63 3.37
N GLU A 244 -10.85 -10.76 4.10
CA GLU A 244 -10.45 -9.87 5.18
C GLU A 244 -8.99 -9.46 4.97
N ASN A 245 -8.57 -8.36 5.59
CA ASN A 245 -7.18 -7.94 5.67
C ASN A 245 -6.70 -8.02 7.12
N ILE A 246 -5.44 -8.38 7.30
CA ILE A 246 -4.78 -8.41 8.62
C ILE A 246 -3.49 -7.61 8.59
N ILE A 247 -3.04 -7.20 9.77
CA ILE A 247 -1.74 -6.56 9.94
C ILE A 247 -0.63 -7.57 9.61
N ALA A 248 0.33 -7.13 8.82
CA ALA A 248 1.57 -7.82 8.53
C ALA A 248 2.76 -6.94 8.87
N VAL A 249 3.89 -7.60 9.12
CA VAL A 249 5.19 -6.97 9.27
C VAL A 249 6.12 -7.41 8.14
N GLU A 250 7.03 -6.55 7.74
CA GLU A 250 8.05 -6.88 6.76
C GLU A 250 9.34 -6.11 7.02
N ASN A 251 10.45 -6.69 6.59
CA ASN A 251 11.73 -6.02 6.43
C ASN A 251 12.47 -6.80 5.33
N ASP A 252 12.70 -6.17 4.18
CA ASP A 252 13.34 -6.85 3.04
C ASP A 252 14.83 -7.19 3.26
N ASP A 253 15.49 -6.55 4.23
CA ASP A 253 16.87 -6.88 4.62
C ASP A 253 16.93 -8.13 5.52
N VAL A 254 15.86 -8.41 6.27
CA VAL A 254 15.77 -9.56 7.20
C VAL A 254 15.01 -10.74 6.58
N TYR A 255 13.81 -10.48 6.06
CA TYR A 255 12.94 -11.44 5.39
C TYR A 255 12.59 -10.97 3.98
N PRO A 256 13.52 -11.09 3.02
CA PRO A 256 13.35 -10.55 1.68
C PRO A 256 12.09 -11.09 0.99
N ASN A 257 11.34 -10.19 0.36
CA ASN A 257 10.13 -10.49 -0.40
C ASN A 257 9.03 -11.19 0.43
N THR A 258 9.03 -11.02 1.75
CA THR A 258 8.15 -11.77 2.65
C THR A 258 7.44 -10.83 3.64
N LYS A 259 6.11 -10.87 3.63
CA LYS A 259 5.23 -10.20 4.60
C LYS A 259 4.65 -11.23 5.56
N ILE A 260 4.78 -10.99 6.85
CA ILE A 260 4.36 -11.91 7.92
C ILE A 260 3.13 -11.33 8.61
N GLY A 261 1.96 -11.91 8.32
CA GLY A 261 0.66 -11.51 8.84
C GLY A 261 0.30 -12.15 10.16
N PHE A 262 -0.23 -11.35 11.08
CA PHE A 262 -0.74 -11.78 12.38
C PHE A 262 -2.24 -11.50 12.46
N TYR A 263 -3.05 -12.44 12.98
CA TYR A 263 -4.52 -12.31 13.01
C TYR A 263 -5.00 -11.30 14.06
N THR A 264 -4.74 -10.03 13.78
CA THR A 264 -5.18 -8.89 14.56
C THR A 264 -5.40 -7.70 13.63
N MET A 265 -6.40 -6.89 13.96
CA MET A 265 -6.60 -5.55 13.39
C MET A 265 -6.16 -4.46 14.38
N ASP A 266 -5.62 -4.87 15.52
CA ASP A 266 -5.13 -4.02 16.59
C ASP A 266 -3.64 -4.31 16.80
N ILE A 267 -2.81 -3.35 16.41
CA ILE A 267 -1.35 -3.38 16.49
C ILE A 267 -0.85 -3.70 17.90
N GLN A 268 -1.57 -3.29 18.94
CA GLN A 268 -1.17 -3.52 20.33
C GLN A 268 -1.26 -4.99 20.73
N ASN A 269 -1.96 -5.81 19.93
CA ASN A 269 -2.12 -7.23 20.20
C ASN A 269 -1.15 -8.10 19.39
N ILE A 270 -0.29 -7.52 18.54
CA ILE A 270 0.62 -8.31 17.69
C ILE A 270 1.57 -9.17 18.54
N GLY A 271 2.15 -8.61 19.60
CA GLY A 271 2.99 -9.32 20.57
C GLY A 271 2.23 -10.23 21.55
N THR A 272 0.94 -10.47 21.32
CA THR A 272 0.14 -11.44 22.11
C THR A 272 -0.19 -12.71 21.33
N LEU A 273 0.24 -12.79 20.07
CA LEU A 273 -0.01 -13.90 19.18
C LEU A 273 1.20 -14.83 19.15
N ASP A 274 0.95 -16.14 19.13
CA ASP A 274 2.02 -17.13 19.27
C ASP A 274 2.76 -17.39 17.94
N PHE A 275 2.06 -17.38 16.80
CA PHE A 275 2.58 -17.73 15.47
C PHE A 275 1.97 -16.85 14.37
N PRO A 276 2.62 -16.72 13.21
CA PRO A 276 2.04 -16.08 12.03
C PRO A 276 0.72 -16.72 11.62
N TYR A 277 -0.27 -15.89 11.30
CA TYR A 277 -1.55 -16.34 10.77
C TYR A 277 -1.53 -16.49 9.26
N ALA A 278 -0.83 -15.59 8.58
CA ALA A 278 -0.65 -15.64 7.14
C ALA A 278 0.76 -15.19 6.76
N ILE A 279 1.22 -15.64 5.61
CA ILE A 279 2.51 -15.21 5.05
C ILE A 279 2.29 -14.95 3.58
N HIS A 280 2.73 -13.78 3.10
CA HIS A 280 2.72 -13.41 1.70
C HIS A 280 4.16 -13.34 1.19
N VAL A 281 4.40 -13.92 0.02
CA VAL A 281 5.71 -13.97 -0.63
C VAL A 281 5.59 -13.37 -2.01
N THR A 282 6.35 -12.32 -2.29
CA THR A 282 6.35 -11.61 -3.58
C THR A 282 7.41 -12.17 -4.53
N PRO A 283 7.38 -11.83 -5.83
CA PRO A 283 8.29 -12.40 -6.82
C PRO A 283 9.77 -12.22 -6.45
N GLY A 284 10.51 -13.32 -6.35
CA GLY A 284 11.89 -13.33 -5.85
C GLY A 284 12.03 -14.01 -4.48
N GLY A 285 10.96 -14.10 -3.70
CA GLY A 285 10.95 -14.81 -2.41
C GLY A 285 10.83 -16.33 -2.55
N TYR A 286 11.48 -17.05 -1.64
CA TYR A 286 11.45 -18.51 -1.58
C TYR A 286 10.40 -18.99 -0.58
N ILE A 287 9.57 -19.94 -1.01
CA ILE A 287 8.63 -20.63 -0.11
C ILE A 287 9.35 -21.77 0.59
N THR A 288 10.07 -22.59 -0.18
CA THR A 288 10.97 -23.66 0.29
C THR A 288 12.08 -23.84 -0.74
N GLU A 289 13.05 -24.72 -0.46
CA GLU A 289 14.15 -25.01 -1.38
C GLU A 289 13.62 -25.38 -2.78
N GLY A 290 14.02 -24.60 -3.78
CA GLY A 290 13.64 -24.80 -5.18
C GLY A 290 12.26 -24.26 -5.57
N VAL A 291 11.42 -23.81 -4.64
CA VAL A 291 10.10 -23.21 -4.92
C VAL A 291 10.14 -21.72 -4.64
N GLN A 292 10.09 -20.92 -5.70
CA GLN A 292 10.18 -19.46 -5.64
C GLN A 292 8.97 -18.81 -6.31
N VAL A 293 8.46 -17.71 -5.73
CA VAL A 293 7.45 -16.88 -6.39
C VAL A 293 8.11 -16.12 -7.55
N GLY A 294 7.43 -16.04 -8.68
CA GLY A 294 7.98 -15.55 -9.96
C GLY A 294 8.36 -16.67 -10.94
N MET A 295 8.40 -17.93 -10.50
CA MET A 295 8.52 -19.08 -11.38
C MET A 295 7.28 -19.23 -12.26
N THR A 296 7.48 -19.75 -13.47
CA THR A 296 6.37 -20.10 -14.37
C THR A 296 5.62 -21.33 -13.87
N TYR A 297 4.35 -21.42 -14.26
CA TYR A 297 3.49 -22.55 -13.91
C TYR A 297 4.11 -23.92 -14.26
N ASN A 298 4.76 -24.06 -15.42
CA ASN A 298 5.40 -25.32 -15.81
C ASN A 298 6.68 -25.62 -15.02
N GLU A 299 7.43 -24.59 -14.60
CA GLU A 299 8.56 -24.77 -13.70
C GLU A 299 8.09 -25.27 -12.34
N LEU A 300 7.06 -24.63 -11.76
CA LEU A 300 6.44 -25.06 -10.50
C LEU A 300 5.86 -26.46 -10.61
N LYS A 301 5.16 -26.80 -11.69
CA LYS A 301 4.59 -28.13 -11.92
C LYS A 301 5.67 -29.22 -12.05
N ALA A 302 6.86 -28.88 -12.53
CA ALA A 302 7.97 -29.81 -12.62
C ALA A 302 8.56 -30.18 -11.26
N ILE A 303 8.47 -29.28 -10.28
CA ILE A 303 9.04 -29.44 -8.93
C ILE A 303 8.01 -29.75 -7.84
N CYS A 304 6.73 -29.41 -8.07
CA CYS A 304 5.61 -29.64 -7.16
C CYS A 304 4.59 -30.61 -7.79
N PRO A 305 4.71 -31.92 -7.55
CA PRO A 305 3.80 -32.92 -8.13
C PRO A 305 2.35 -32.81 -7.65
N SER A 306 2.11 -32.09 -6.55
CA SER A 306 0.78 -31.79 -6.00
C SER A 306 0.04 -30.71 -6.78
N LEU A 307 0.70 -30.01 -7.70
CA LEU A 307 0.10 -28.98 -8.52
C LEU A 307 -0.79 -29.62 -9.60
N GLU A 308 -2.11 -29.60 -9.37
CA GLU A 308 -3.11 -30.19 -10.26
C GLU A 308 -3.83 -29.18 -11.17
N GLY A 309 -3.69 -27.88 -10.88
CA GLY A 309 -4.33 -26.79 -11.62
C GLY A 309 -4.52 -25.56 -10.75
N ALA A 310 -4.94 -24.45 -11.37
CA ALA A 310 -5.35 -23.24 -10.65
C ALA A 310 -6.87 -23.10 -10.63
N THR A 311 -7.44 -22.69 -9.49
CA THR A 311 -8.86 -22.39 -9.31
C THR A 311 -9.11 -20.90 -9.20
N LEU A 312 -10.27 -20.46 -9.68
CA LEU A 312 -10.81 -19.16 -9.30
C LEU A 312 -11.58 -19.34 -8.01
N ASP A 313 -11.17 -18.66 -6.95
CA ASP A 313 -11.82 -18.81 -5.63
C ASP A 313 -12.87 -17.71 -5.36
N GLY A 314 -13.02 -16.75 -6.30
CA GLY A 314 -14.05 -15.70 -6.24
C GLY A 314 -13.81 -14.66 -5.14
N GLY A 315 -12.65 -14.71 -4.49
CA GLY A 315 -12.16 -13.71 -3.54
C GLY A 315 -11.26 -12.68 -4.22
N THR A 316 -10.45 -12.00 -3.41
CA THR A 316 -9.53 -10.94 -3.82
C THR A 316 -8.37 -11.45 -4.68
N PHE A 317 -7.99 -12.72 -4.51
CA PHE A 317 -6.90 -13.35 -5.25
C PHE A 317 -7.32 -13.76 -6.67
N GLY A 318 -6.38 -13.67 -7.60
CA GLY A 318 -6.46 -14.22 -8.95
C GLY A 318 -6.51 -15.76 -8.96
N PRO A 319 -6.33 -16.40 -10.13
CA PRO A 319 -6.23 -17.84 -10.21
C PRO A 319 -5.13 -18.42 -9.32
N THR A 320 -5.52 -19.25 -8.36
CA THR A 320 -4.62 -19.82 -7.37
C THR A 320 -4.42 -21.31 -7.62
N ALA A 321 -3.18 -21.75 -7.77
CA ALA A 321 -2.83 -23.16 -7.66
C ALA A 321 -2.46 -23.49 -6.22
N TRP A 322 -3.11 -24.52 -5.66
CA TRP A 322 -2.82 -25.00 -4.32
C TRP A 322 -1.75 -26.08 -4.38
N ILE A 323 -0.67 -25.90 -3.65
CA ILE A 323 0.42 -26.88 -3.49
C ILE A 323 0.59 -27.22 -2.02
N ASN A 324 0.94 -28.48 -1.75
CA ASN A 324 1.30 -28.90 -0.39
C ASN A 324 2.83 -28.88 -0.24
N ILE A 325 3.32 -28.14 0.76
CA ILE A 325 4.73 -28.06 1.15
C ILE A 325 4.80 -28.40 2.63
N ASP A 326 5.51 -29.47 2.97
CA ASP A 326 5.71 -29.95 4.34
C ASP A 326 4.44 -30.09 5.19
N GLY A 327 3.33 -30.45 4.54
CA GLY A 327 2.03 -30.61 5.18
C GLY A 327 1.16 -29.35 5.16
N ASN A 328 1.73 -28.18 4.83
CA ASN A 328 1.01 -26.91 4.75
C ASN A 328 0.47 -26.67 3.34
N ALA A 329 -0.74 -26.12 3.26
CA ALA A 329 -1.34 -25.69 1.99
C ALA A 329 -0.88 -24.27 1.65
N TRP A 330 -0.17 -24.15 0.52
CA TRP A 330 0.26 -22.88 -0.04
C TRP A 330 -0.53 -22.56 -1.30
N GLY A 331 -1.07 -21.35 -1.37
CA GLY A 331 -1.69 -20.80 -2.56
C GLY A 331 -0.66 -20.08 -3.41
N ILE A 332 -0.58 -20.41 -4.70
CA ILE A 332 0.26 -19.72 -5.67
C ILE A 332 -0.63 -19.03 -6.69
N GLU A 333 -0.65 -17.71 -6.64
CA GLU A 333 -1.42 -16.88 -7.56
C GLU A 333 -0.66 -16.67 -8.87
N PHE A 334 -1.42 -16.68 -9.96
CA PHE A 334 -0.94 -16.37 -11.30
C PHE A 334 -1.72 -15.21 -11.89
N ASP A 335 -1.02 -14.28 -12.53
CA ASP A 335 -1.67 -13.29 -13.38
C ASP A 335 -2.18 -13.96 -14.67
N VAL A 336 -3.50 -14.08 -14.78
CA VAL A 336 -4.18 -14.60 -15.96
C VAL A 336 -5.21 -13.58 -16.41
N SER A 337 -4.99 -13.05 -17.61
CA SER A 337 -5.87 -12.08 -18.24
C SER A 337 -7.32 -12.58 -18.31
N GLN A 338 -8.29 -11.66 -18.32
CA GLN A 338 -9.69 -12.03 -18.51
C GLN A 338 -9.91 -12.82 -19.81
N ALA A 339 -9.25 -12.43 -20.90
CA ALA A 339 -9.35 -13.10 -22.18
C ALA A 339 -8.85 -14.56 -22.11
N ASP A 340 -7.75 -14.81 -21.39
CA ASP A 340 -7.25 -16.17 -21.18
C ASP A 340 -8.13 -16.99 -20.25
N ARG A 341 -8.70 -16.39 -19.20
CA ARG A 341 -9.69 -17.05 -18.34
C ARG A 341 -10.91 -17.51 -19.15
N GLU A 342 -11.43 -16.67 -20.03
CA GLU A 342 -12.53 -16.99 -20.93
C GLU A 342 -12.15 -18.07 -21.95
N ARG A 343 -10.94 -17.97 -22.54
CA ARG A 343 -10.40 -18.94 -23.50
C ARG A 343 -10.25 -20.34 -22.89
N LEU A 344 -9.79 -20.41 -21.65
CA LEU A 344 -9.60 -21.64 -20.90
C LEU A 344 -10.90 -22.14 -20.25
N GLY A 345 -11.99 -21.35 -20.30
CA GLY A 345 -13.26 -21.68 -19.69
C GLY A 345 -13.20 -21.79 -18.17
N MET A 346 -12.34 -20.98 -17.52
CA MET A 346 -12.18 -20.99 -16.08
C MET A 346 -13.49 -20.60 -15.39
N ALA A 347 -13.90 -21.40 -14.42
CA ALA A 347 -15.07 -21.15 -13.59
C ALA A 347 -14.69 -21.27 -12.11
N VAL A 348 -15.45 -20.59 -11.24
CA VAL A 348 -15.20 -20.62 -9.80
C VAL A 348 -15.20 -22.07 -9.28
N GLY A 349 -14.15 -22.44 -8.55
CA GLY A 349 -13.96 -23.76 -7.96
C GLY A 349 -13.62 -24.89 -8.95
N VAL A 350 -13.37 -24.59 -10.23
CA VAL A 350 -12.92 -25.58 -11.22
C VAL A 350 -11.44 -25.39 -11.48
N ALA A 351 -10.64 -26.42 -11.16
CA ALA A 351 -9.21 -26.41 -11.40
C ALA A 351 -8.93 -26.49 -12.91
N VAL A 352 -8.06 -25.60 -13.38
CA VAL A 352 -7.65 -25.53 -14.79
C VAL A 352 -6.15 -25.62 -14.89
N ASP A 353 -5.68 -26.47 -15.80
CA ASP A 353 -4.26 -26.63 -16.07
C ASP A 353 -3.75 -25.45 -16.91
N LEU A 354 -2.87 -24.63 -16.34
CA LEU A 354 -2.33 -23.44 -17.01
C LEU A 354 -1.08 -23.73 -17.86
N SER A 355 -0.71 -25.00 -18.07
CA SER A 355 0.52 -25.39 -18.78
C SER A 355 0.68 -24.79 -20.18
N GLU A 356 -0.43 -24.55 -20.90
CA GLU A 356 -0.39 -23.95 -22.23
C GLU A 356 -0.07 -22.44 -22.18
N LEU A 357 -0.61 -21.72 -21.20
CA LEU A 357 -0.37 -20.29 -21.01
C LEU A 357 1.00 -20.05 -20.35
N ASN A 358 1.39 -20.94 -19.45
CA ASN A 358 2.61 -20.90 -18.65
C ASN A 358 2.89 -19.54 -17.98
N PRO A 359 1.93 -18.93 -17.26
CA PRO A 359 2.11 -17.65 -16.62
C PRO A 359 3.13 -17.73 -15.48
N LYS A 360 3.71 -16.59 -15.10
CA LYS A 360 4.53 -16.47 -13.89
C LYS A 360 3.64 -16.30 -12.67
N SER A 361 4.07 -16.88 -11.56
CA SER A 361 3.44 -16.63 -10.26
C SER A 361 3.71 -15.20 -9.81
N THR A 362 2.70 -14.57 -9.20
CA THR A 362 2.74 -13.17 -8.75
C THR A 362 2.68 -13.04 -7.23
N LEU A 363 2.11 -14.03 -6.54
CA LEU A 363 2.04 -14.10 -5.10
C LEU A 363 2.08 -15.57 -4.66
N GLY A 364 2.87 -15.88 -3.64
CA GLY A 364 2.74 -17.10 -2.86
C GLY A 364 2.16 -16.74 -1.50
N TYR A 365 1.19 -17.50 -1.01
CA TYR A 365 0.61 -17.21 0.29
C TYR A 365 0.25 -18.46 1.09
N TYR A 366 0.38 -18.32 2.41
CA TYR A 366 -0.08 -19.26 3.42
C TYR A 366 -1.12 -18.58 4.29
N ILE A 367 -2.18 -19.30 4.65
CA ILE A 367 -3.18 -18.87 5.64
C ILE A 367 -3.46 -20.05 6.56
N SER A 368 -3.21 -19.87 7.85
CA SER A 368 -3.31 -20.94 8.85
C SER A 368 -4.68 -21.61 8.92
N SER A 369 -5.77 -20.88 8.64
CA SER A 369 -7.12 -21.46 8.63
C SER A 369 -7.39 -22.40 7.45
N LEU A 370 -6.52 -22.43 6.45
CA LEU A 370 -6.65 -23.26 5.24
C LEU A 370 -5.75 -24.51 5.28
N SER A 371 -4.91 -24.65 6.30
CA SER A 371 -3.96 -25.77 6.48
C SER A 371 -4.37 -26.76 7.56
#